data_AF-A0A3C0CR07-F1
#
_entry.id   AF-A0A3C0CR07-F1
#
_cell.length_a   1.000
_cell.length_b   1.000
_cell.length_c   1.000
_cell.angle_alpha   90.00
_cell.angle_beta   90.00
_cell.angle_gamma   90.00
#
_symmetry.space_group_name_H-M   'P 1'
#
loop_
_entity.id
_entity.type
_entity.pdbx_description
1 polymer ?
#
loop_
_entity_poly.entity_id
_entity_poly.type
_entity_poly.pdbx_seq_one_letter_code
_entity_poly.pdbx_strand_id
1 'polypeptide(L)'
;MQHKNKTLLFLPVLLLALIATCARGAEIKVVIDSKPVDLTSPPSIQNGVLFVPVSVLKHMGADAKPRGNTRGNTQQIEITTAEKARIYADARKTGSQLMIPAMEVLPKMGAIAAWDNLTDILSIRAKLTGIEFNGSELVVNTSYPVTYNVAWWKSANRLIIDIKGSQMRYRNWECPIKSTGVRIRTGTHDSGETTRIVMDMPGPTEYRIKSESKTNEIRIAMGQNLPAEAPKTPVITRNPNPVETISQAPPVETIEPETPPADITDITVKPVNSRTTDIIITADRRVDSDQIETFMLRKPERLVLDIPNANIAKQLSNINVNSGVLKSIRTAPKDDGSVRIVLDLERITGYSIDNESGANRLIMRLELPKNAGGKLSQKIIVIDPGHGGAQPGAIGLSGEPEKNYTLAIATQVQKAFANAGACAFLTRKSDVTLGLGERVQIAKRHLADFFVSIHINSCQIKGALSGLETFYHGKETSGRLLANCVQTEVAGTVDLVDRSVKSDYRIAPNAGFKVLRDSAASDIPAILVEVGFINHPDDAANLQDTSFQQKVAESIVRGVKLYVEGSK
;
A
#
# COMPACT_ATOMS: atom_id res chain seq x y z
N MET A 1 -7.18 -78.45 33.25
CA MET A 1 -7.51 -77.36 32.30
C MET A 1 -7.60 -76.10 33.14
N GLN A 2 -6.60 -75.21 33.13
CA GLN A 2 -6.31 -74.20 32.07
C GLN A 2 -7.45 -73.19 31.86
N HIS A 3 -7.19 -71.90 31.66
CA HIS A 3 -6.20 -71.03 32.33
C HIS A 3 -6.64 -69.56 32.15
N LYS A 4 -6.33 -68.72 33.13
CA LYS A 4 -6.57 -67.27 33.20
C LYS A 4 -6.23 -66.46 31.93
N ASN A 5 -6.98 -65.36 31.73
CA ASN A 5 -6.54 -63.96 31.50
C ASN A 5 -7.23 -63.20 30.34
N LYS A 6 -7.41 -61.89 30.57
CA LYS A 6 -7.75 -60.88 29.56
C LYS A 6 -6.48 -60.35 28.91
N THR A 7 -6.49 -60.08 27.60
CA THR A 7 -5.50 -59.24 26.92
C THR A 7 -6.20 -58.35 25.89
N LEU A 8 -5.74 -57.11 25.73
CA LEU A 8 -6.20 -56.21 24.66
C LEU A 8 -5.75 -56.71 23.28
N LEU A 9 -6.57 -56.50 22.25
CA LEU A 9 -6.09 -56.30 20.90
C LEU A 9 -6.74 -55.06 20.29
N PHE A 10 -5.94 -54.28 19.55
CA PHE A 10 -6.43 -53.19 18.70
C PHE A 10 -7.13 -53.75 17.46
N LEU A 11 -8.22 -53.12 17.04
CA LEU A 11 -8.66 -53.13 15.63
C LEU A 11 -8.59 -51.69 15.09
N PRO A 12 -8.10 -51.46 13.87
CA PRO A 12 -8.05 -50.12 13.28
C PRO A 12 -9.45 -49.66 12.87
N VAL A 13 -9.77 -48.39 13.14
CA VAL A 13 -10.95 -47.74 12.56
C VAL A 13 -10.67 -47.49 11.08
N LEU A 14 -11.11 -48.42 10.23
CA LEU A 14 -11.07 -48.24 8.78
C LEU A 14 -12.07 -47.14 8.40
N LEU A 15 -11.56 -45.93 8.17
CA LEU A 15 -12.37 -44.79 7.75
C LEU A 15 -12.89 -45.03 6.33
N LEU A 16 -14.08 -45.62 6.21
CA LEU A 16 -14.84 -45.63 4.97
C LEU A 16 -15.23 -44.18 4.64
N ALA A 17 -14.38 -43.52 3.86
CA ALA A 17 -14.75 -42.31 3.17
C ALA A 17 -15.93 -42.64 2.23
N LEU A 18 -17.13 -42.21 2.62
CA LEU A 18 -18.26 -42.20 1.70
C LEU A 18 -17.91 -41.25 0.56
N ILE A 19 -17.50 -41.81 -0.57
CA ILE A 19 -17.36 -41.05 -1.82
C ILE A 19 -18.77 -40.74 -2.30
N ALA A 20 -19.37 -39.71 -1.72
CA ALA A 20 -20.56 -39.08 -2.23
C ALA A 20 -20.19 -38.40 -3.55
N THR A 21 -20.34 -39.13 -4.66
CA THR A 21 -20.30 -38.60 -6.02
C THR A 21 -21.49 -37.68 -6.29
N CYS A 22 -21.54 -36.56 -5.56
CA CYS A 22 -22.32 -35.40 -5.94
C CYS A 22 -21.78 -34.93 -7.29
N ALA A 23 -22.46 -35.32 -8.37
CA ALA A 23 -22.21 -34.84 -9.72
C ALA A 23 -22.57 -33.35 -9.81
N ARG A 24 -21.68 -32.51 -9.27
CA ARG A 24 -21.82 -31.06 -9.29
C ARG A 24 -21.58 -30.61 -10.73
N GLY A 25 -22.67 -30.31 -11.44
CA GLY A 25 -22.64 -29.65 -12.74
C GLY A 25 -22.14 -28.22 -12.63
N ALA A 26 -20.88 -28.05 -12.24
CA ALA A 26 -20.21 -26.76 -12.25
C ALA A 26 -19.92 -26.38 -13.70
N GLU A 27 -20.60 -25.34 -14.18
CA GLU A 27 -20.36 -24.79 -15.51
C GLU A 27 -19.00 -24.09 -15.52
N ILE A 28 -18.03 -24.70 -16.21
CA ILE A 28 -16.66 -24.20 -16.33
C ILE A 28 -16.66 -22.85 -17.05
N LYS A 29 -16.16 -21.80 -16.38
CA LYS A 29 -16.17 -20.43 -16.89
C LYS A 29 -14.82 -20.04 -17.45
N VAL A 30 -14.82 -19.43 -18.63
CA VAL A 30 -13.61 -18.85 -19.25
C VAL A 30 -13.70 -17.33 -19.17
N VAL A 31 -12.61 -16.70 -18.70
CA VAL A 31 -12.53 -15.25 -18.45
C VAL A 31 -11.41 -14.62 -19.28
N ILE A 32 -11.74 -13.57 -20.05
CA ILE A 32 -10.85 -12.81 -20.95
C ILE A 32 -11.29 -11.33 -20.90
N ASP A 33 -10.37 -10.36 -21.10
CA ASP A 33 -10.69 -8.91 -20.99
C ASP A 33 -11.39 -8.56 -19.64
N SER A 34 -11.05 -9.29 -18.57
CA SER A 34 -11.65 -9.21 -17.22
C SER A 34 -13.16 -9.55 -17.15
N LYS A 35 -13.70 -10.33 -18.11
CA LYS A 35 -15.11 -10.74 -18.18
C LYS A 35 -15.26 -12.23 -18.58
N PRO A 36 -16.37 -12.91 -18.22
CA PRO A 36 -16.77 -14.16 -18.87
C PRO A 36 -16.91 -13.96 -20.38
N VAL A 37 -16.58 -14.99 -21.18
CA VAL A 37 -16.78 -14.98 -22.64
C VAL A 37 -17.79 -16.04 -23.08
N ASP A 38 -18.64 -15.68 -24.03
CA ASP A 38 -19.60 -16.60 -24.65
C ASP A 38 -18.87 -17.60 -25.56
N LEU A 39 -19.18 -18.88 -25.43
CA LEU A 39 -18.51 -19.98 -26.14
C LEU A 39 -19.48 -20.77 -27.01
N THR A 40 -19.00 -21.29 -28.14
CA THR A 40 -19.83 -22.09 -29.07
C THR A 40 -20.19 -23.49 -28.56
N SER A 41 -19.59 -23.89 -27.44
CA SER A 41 -19.92 -25.09 -26.65
C SER A 41 -19.27 -24.98 -25.27
N PRO A 42 -19.79 -25.65 -24.23
CA PRO A 42 -19.16 -25.62 -22.91
C PRO A 42 -17.73 -26.22 -22.93
N PRO A 43 -16.81 -25.74 -22.09
CA PRO A 43 -15.55 -26.43 -21.81
C PRO A 43 -15.79 -27.80 -21.16
N SER A 44 -14.79 -28.67 -21.18
CA SER A 44 -14.85 -29.97 -20.51
C SER A 44 -13.49 -30.42 -20.01
N ILE A 45 -13.45 -31.15 -18.88
CA ILE A 45 -12.24 -31.83 -18.41
C ILE A 45 -12.32 -33.29 -18.84
N GLN A 46 -11.31 -33.78 -19.56
CA GLN A 46 -11.26 -35.15 -20.06
C GLN A 46 -9.89 -35.75 -19.72
N ASN A 47 -9.87 -36.83 -18.93
CA ASN A 47 -8.65 -37.46 -18.40
C ASN A 47 -7.70 -36.45 -17.70
N GLY A 48 -8.26 -35.51 -16.94
CA GLY A 48 -7.51 -34.45 -16.24
C GLY A 48 -7.05 -33.28 -17.13
N VAL A 49 -7.25 -33.32 -18.44
CA VAL A 49 -6.93 -32.23 -19.36
C VAL A 49 -8.14 -31.33 -19.57
N LEU A 50 -8.00 -30.03 -19.33
CA LEU A 50 -9.02 -29.03 -19.62
C LEU A 50 -9.05 -28.69 -21.12
N PHE A 51 -10.18 -28.97 -21.75
CA PHE A 51 -10.47 -28.67 -23.15
C PHE A 51 -11.45 -27.50 -23.29
N VAL A 52 -11.08 -26.51 -24.09
CA VAL A 52 -11.93 -25.35 -24.44
C VAL A 52 -12.18 -25.29 -25.95
N PRO A 53 -13.29 -24.71 -26.43
CA PRO A 53 -13.56 -24.63 -27.87
C PRO A 53 -12.56 -23.75 -28.60
N VAL A 54 -12.26 -24.07 -29.85
CA VAL A 54 -11.41 -23.26 -30.74
C VAL A 54 -11.94 -21.82 -30.92
N SER A 55 -13.24 -21.57 -30.69
CA SER A 55 -13.82 -20.21 -30.71
C SER A 55 -13.14 -19.25 -29.73
N VAL A 56 -12.59 -19.73 -28.62
CA VAL A 56 -11.92 -18.91 -27.60
C VAL A 56 -10.76 -18.09 -28.18
N LEU A 57 -10.11 -18.61 -29.23
CA LEU A 57 -8.97 -17.96 -29.89
C LEU A 57 -9.35 -16.63 -30.55
N LYS A 58 -10.60 -16.47 -30.98
CA LYS A 58 -11.09 -15.23 -31.61
C LYS A 58 -11.10 -14.05 -30.65
N HIS A 59 -11.32 -14.28 -29.36
CA HIS A 59 -11.26 -13.23 -28.33
C HIS A 59 -9.83 -12.70 -28.14
N MET A 60 -8.83 -13.53 -28.45
CA MET A 60 -7.39 -13.19 -28.50
C MET A 60 -6.96 -12.65 -29.88
N GLY A 61 -7.90 -12.34 -30.78
CA GLY A 61 -7.60 -11.83 -32.13
C GLY A 61 -6.93 -12.87 -33.04
N ALA A 62 -7.19 -14.16 -32.85
CA ALA A 62 -6.62 -15.25 -33.64
C ALA A 62 -7.70 -16.14 -34.27
N ASP A 63 -7.50 -16.51 -35.53
CA ASP A 63 -8.33 -17.50 -36.23
C ASP A 63 -7.60 -18.85 -36.31
N ALA A 64 -8.35 -19.94 -36.43
CA ALA A 64 -7.79 -21.28 -36.61
C ALA A 64 -8.60 -22.11 -37.61
N LYS A 65 -7.90 -22.93 -38.39
CA LYS A 65 -8.47 -23.80 -39.43
C LYS A 65 -7.94 -25.23 -39.30
N PRO A 66 -8.72 -26.26 -39.65
CA PRO A 66 -8.21 -27.63 -39.78
C PRO A 66 -7.06 -27.72 -40.79
N ARG A 67 -6.06 -28.56 -40.50
CA ARG A 67 -4.91 -28.86 -41.36
C ARG A 67 -4.70 -30.37 -41.42
N GLY A 68 -4.71 -30.94 -42.63
CA GLY A 68 -4.52 -32.38 -42.85
C GLY A 68 -5.66 -33.27 -42.33
N ASN A 69 -5.50 -34.58 -42.53
CA ASN A 69 -6.54 -35.57 -42.22
C ASN A 69 -6.68 -35.80 -40.71
N THR A 70 -7.92 -35.89 -40.23
CA THR A 70 -8.24 -36.29 -38.85
C THR A 70 -7.71 -37.70 -38.56
N ARG A 71 -7.11 -37.91 -37.38
CA ARG A 71 -6.65 -39.23 -36.89
C ARG A 71 -7.47 -39.60 -35.65
N GLY A 72 -8.42 -40.52 -35.82
CA GLY A 72 -9.43 -40.81 -34.79
C GLY A 72 -10.23 -39.55 -34.45
N ASN A 73 -10.18 -39.11 -33.19
CA ASN A 73 -10.80 -37.85 -32.75
C ASN A 73 -9.84 -36.65 -32.75
N THR A 74 -8.59 -36.79 -33.21
CA THR A 74 -7.59 -35.71 -33.21
C THR A 74 -7.46 -35.06 -34.58
N GLN A 75 -7.51 -33.73 -34.62
CA GLN A 75 -7.39 -32.89 -35.82
C GLN A 75 -6.28 -31.87 -35.60
N GLN A 76 -5.26 -31.85 -36.47
CA GLN A 76 -4.31 -30.74 -36.48
C GLN A 76 -5.01 -29.46 -36.91
N ILE A 77 -4.65 -28.35 -36.28
CA ILE A 77 -5.08 -26.99 -36.63
C ILE A 77 -3.88 -26.08 -36.91
N GLU A 78 -4.06 -25.16 -37.86
CA GLU A 78 -3.19 -24.01 -38.07
C GLU A 78 -3.88 -22.78 -37.49
N ILE A 79 -3.30 -22.22 -36.44
CA ILE A 79 -3.72 -20.99 -35.76
C ILE A 79 -2.92 -19.84 -36.37
N THR A 80 -3.59 -18.75 -36.75
CA THR A 80 -2.99 -17.49 -37.21
C THR A 80 -3.30 -16.40 -36.19
N THR A 81 -2.27 -15.79 -35.60
CA THR A 81 -2.43 -14.69 -34.63
C THR A 81 -2.76 -13.36 -35.31
N ALA A 82 -3.14 -12.34 -34.54
CA ALA A 82 -3.31 -10.96 -35.03
C ALA A 82 -2.05 -10.44 -35.76
N GLU A 83 -0.87 -10.83 -35.29
CA GLU A 83 0.44 -10.52 -35.87
C GLU A 83 0.79 -11.41 -37.08
N LYS A 84 -0.16 -12.22 -37.56
CA LYS A 84 -0.05 -13.17 -38.69
C LYS A 84 0.95 -14.31 -38.46
N ALA A 85 1.45 -14.49 -37.24
CA ALA A 85 2.29 -15.63 -36.88
C ALA A 85 1.47 -16.93 -36.91
N ARG A 86 2.09 -18.03 -37.37
CA ARG A 86 1.44 -19.34 -37.49
C ARG A 86 1.89 -20.28 -36.38
N ILE A 87 0.91 -20.81 -35.64
CA ILE A 87 1.12 -21.79 -34.57
C ILE A 87 0.35 -23.06 -34.94
N TYR A 88 0.98 -24.23 -34.76
CA TYR A 88 0.34 -25.52 -34.99
C TYR A 88 0.04 -26.21 -33.66
N ALA A 89 -1.15 -26.81 -33.57
CA ALA A 89 -1.60 -27.54 -32.40
C ALA A 89 -2.52 -28.70 -32.81
N ASP A 90 -2.69 -29.67 -31.91
CA ASP A 90 -3.72 -30.68 -32.02
C ASP A 90 -4.99 -30.22 -31.29
N ALA A 91 -6.14 -30.39 -31.94
CA ALA A 91 -7.47 -30.18 -31.37
C ALA A 91 -8.27 -31.48 -31.39
N ARG A 92 -9.05 -31.73 -30.34
CA ARG A 92 -9.94 -32.89 -30.23
C ARG A 92 -11.32 -32.54 -30.80
N LYS A 93 -11.79 -33.32 -31.75
CA LYS A 93 -13.17 -33.24 -32.26
C LYS A 93 -14.14 -33.79 -31.21
N THR A 94 -15.17 -33.03 -30.89
CA THR A 94 -16.23 -33.40 -29.94
C THR A 94 -17.56 -32.97 -30.53
N GLY A 95 -18.33 -33.94 -31.06
CA GLY A 95 -19.45 -33.67 -31.95
C GLY A 95 -19.01 -32.92 -33.21
N SER A 96 -19.64 -31.76 -33.46
CA SER A 96 -19.28 -30.84 -34.54
C SER A 96 -18.13 -29.87 -34.18
N GLN A 97 -17.79 -29.73 -32.90
CA GLN A 97 -16.83 -28.73 -32.41
C GLN A 97 -15.39 -29.26 -32.38
N LEU A 98 -14.42 -28.35 -32.49
CA LEU A 98 -13.01 -28.62 -32.20
C LEU A 98 -12.64 -27.99 -30.85
N MET A 99 -12.02 -28.77 -29.99
CA MET A 99 -11.64 -28.40 -28.63
C MET A 99 -10.11 -28.47 -28.47
N ILE A 100 -9.46 -27.42 -27.99
CA ILE A 100 -8.01 -27.38 -27.75
C ILE A 100 -7.67 -27.67 -26.27
N PRO A 101 -6.55 -28.35 -25.98
CA PRO A 101 -6.05 -28.47 -24.61
C PRO A 101 -5.57 -27.08 -24.14
N ALA A 102 -6.37 -26.45 -23.26
CA ALA A 102 -6.26 -25.03 -22.94
C ALA A 102 -4.88 -24.64 -22.42
N MET A 103 -4.38 -25.41 -21.45
CA MET A 103 -3.10 -25.15 -20.77
C MET A 103 -1.86 -25.45 -21.65
N GLU A 104 -2.04 -26.07 -22.82
CA GLU A 104 -0.95 -26.33 -23.77
C GLU A 104 -0.95 -25.33 -24.93
N VAL A 105 -2.13 -24.98 -25.47
CA VAL A 105 -2.24 -24.12 -26.67
C VAL A 105 -2.20 -22.64 -26.34
N LEU A 106 -2.90 -22.20 -25.29
CA LEU A 106 -2.98 -20.77 -24.94
C LEU A 106 -1.60 -20.16 -24.58
N PRO A 107 -0.70 -20.86 -23.85
CA PRO A 107 0.64 -20.32 -23.58
C PRO A 107 1.53 -20.21 -24.82
N LYS A 108 1.37 -21.08 -25.83
CA LYS A 108 2.06 -20.98 -27.13
C LYS A 108 1.64 -19.72 -27.89
N MET A 109 0.38 -19.30 -27.72
CA MET A 109 -0.17 -18.04 -28.23
C MET A 109 0.15 -16.83 -27.33
N GLY A 110 1.23 -16.90 -26.56
CA GLY A 110 1.68 -15.79 -25.73
C GLY A 110 0.85 -15.52 -24.47
N ALA A 111 -0.27 -16.21 -24.22
CA ALA A 111 -1.11 -15.95 -23.04
C ALA A 111 -0.51 -16.42 -21.71
N ILE A 112 -1.03 -15.88 -20.62
CA ILE A 112 -1.03 -16.51 -19.29
C ILE A 112 -2.40 -17.17 -19.14
N ALA A 113 -2.45 -18.49 -19.17
CA ALA A 113 -3.63 -19.27 -18.78
C ALA A 113 -3.47 -19.70 -17.32
N ALA A 114 -4.52 -19.55 -16.52
CA ALA A 114 -4.56 -19.96 -15.12
C ALA A 114 -5.90 -20.65 -14.83
N TRP A 115 -5.83 -21.89 -14.34
CA TRP A 115 -6.98 -22.71 -13.99
C TRP A 115 -7.12 -22.81 -12.47
N ASP A 116 -8.30 -22.55 -11.94
CA ASP A 116 -8.62 -22.69 -10.51
C ASP A 116 -9.64 -23.82 -10.27
N ASN A 117 -9.15 -24.90 -9.65
CA ASN A 117 -9.96 -26.08 -9.28
C ASN A 117 -10.97 -25.81 -8.14
N LEU A 118 -10.94 -24.65 -7.48
CA LEU A 118 -11.88 -24.29 -6.41
C LEU A 118 -13.08 -23.47 -6.90
N THR A 119 -12.94 -22.76 -8.02
CA THR A 119 -13.99 -21.90 -8.59
C THR A 119 -14.46 -22.33 -9.99
N ASP A 120 -13.81 -23.33 -10.59
CA ASP A 120 -14.01 -23.80 -11.97
C ASP A 120 -13.83 -22.69 -13.03
N ILE A 121 -12.89 -21.77 -12.77
CA ILE A 121 -12.55 -20.63 -13.65
C ILE A 121 -11.21 -20.86 -14.36
N LEU A 122 -11.22 -20.66 -15.68
CA LEU A 122 -10.04 -20.48 -16.52
C LEU A 122 -9.90 -18.98 -16.86
N SER A 123 -8.98 -18.28 -16.20
CA SER A 123 -8.58 -16.93 -16.62
C SER A 123 -7.53 -17.02 -17.72
N ILE A 124 -7.70 -16.23 -18.79
CA ILE A 124 -6.76 -16.10 -19.90
C ILE A 124 -6.37 -14.63 -20.01
N ARG A 125 -5.10 -14.31 -19.78
CA ARG A 125 -4.57 -12.94 -19.77
C ARG A 125 -3.44 -12.73 -20.79
N ALA A 126 -3.33 -11.54 -21.34
CA ALA A 126 -2.20 -11.12 -22.15
C ALA A 126 -0.98 -10.85 -21.27
N LYS A 127 0.22 -11.15 -21.77
CA LYS A 127 1.47 -10.67 -21.18
C LYS A 127 1.74 -9.27 -21.71
N LEU A 128 2.11 -8.32 -20.85
CA LEU A 128 2.81 -7.12 -21.30
C LEU A 128 4.22 -7.55 -21.74
N THR A 129 4.63 -7.12 -22.94
CA THR A 129 5.91 -7.49 -23.58
C THR A 129 6.89 -6.32 -23.62
N GLY A 130 6.42 -5.07 -23.56
CA GLY A 130 7.27 -3.88 -23.45
C GLY A 130 6.49 -2.63 -23.03
N ILE A 131 7.19 -1.68 -22.39
CA ILE A 131 6.68 -0.33 -22.07
C ILE A 131 7.83 0.63 -22.36
N GLU A 132 7.63 1.54 -23.32
CA GLU A 132 8.63 2.47 -23.81
C GLU A 132 8.06 3.89 -23.84
N PHE A 133 8.84 4.88 -23.41
CA PHE A 133 8.47 6.29 -23.53
C PHE A 133 9.69 7.09 -24.00
N ASN A 134 9.55 7.79 -25.13
CA ASN A 134 10.65 8.54 -25.76
C ASN A 134 10.68 10.03 -25.38
N GLY A 135 9.82 10.47 -24.45
CA GLY A 135 9.61 11.87 -24.09
C GLY A 135 8.38 12.51 -24.77
N SER A 136 7.88 11.94 -25.86
CA SER A 136 6.74 12.46 -26.66
C SER A 136 5.68 11.41 -27.02
N GLU A 137 6.02 10.12 -27.04
CA GLU A 137 5.09 9.01 -27.26
C GLU A 137 5.39 7.89 -26.27
N LEU A 138 4.33 7.37 -25.63
CA LEU A 138 4.32 6.10 -24.91
C LEU A 138 3.87 5.00 -25.87
N VAL A 139 4.61 3.88 -25.87
CA VAL A 139 4.23 2.63 -26.53
C VAL A 139 4.15 1.53 -25.47
N VAL A 140 3.05 0.78 -25.43
CA VAL A 140 2.87 -0.40 -24.57
C VAL A 140 2.50 -1.60 -25.43
N ASN A 141 3.31 -2.64 -25.37
CA ASN A 141 3.14 -3.85 -26.18
C ASN A 141 2.58 -4.99 -25.33
N THR A 142 1.71 -5.79 -25.92
CA THR A 142 1.08 -6.98 -25.31
C THR A 142 1.08 -8.18 -26.25
N SER A 143 1.06 -9.39 -25.69
CA SER A 143 1.20 -10.65 -26.44
C SER A 143 0.06 -11.00 -27.40
N TYR A 144 -1.08 -10.31 -27.29
CA TYR A 144 -2.24 -10.39 -28.18
C TYR A 144 -3.14 -9.18 -27.93
N PRO A 145 -4.10 -8.83 -28.82
CA PRO A 145 -4.90 -7.62 -28.66
C PRO A 145 -5.77 -7.59 -27.38
N VAL A 146 -5.61 -6.50 -26.61
CA VAL A 146 -6.29 -6.23 -25.33
C VAL A 146 -7.17 -4.98 -25.41
N THR A 147 -8.20 -4.91 -24.57
CA THR A 147 -8.93 -3.64 -24.35
C THR A 147 -8.31 -2.82 -23.22
N TYR A 148 -8.30 -1.49 -23.35
CA TYR A 148 -7.74 -0.58 -22.34
C TYR A 148 -8.59 0.69 -22.16
N ASN A 149 -8.48 1.29 -20.98
CA ASN A 149 -8.97 2.63 -20.68
C ASN A 149 -7.77 3.58 -20.48
N VAL A 150 -7.89 4.84 -20.87
CA VAL A 150 -6.93 5.90 -20.51
C VAL A 150 -7.67 7.02 -19.79
N ALA A 151 -7.17 7.43 -18.63
CA ALA A 151 -7.75 8.50 -17.81
C ALA A 151 -6.65 9.47 -17.36
N TRP A 152 -6.89 10.78 -17.49
CA TRP A 152 -5.99 11.82 -17.00
C TRP A 152 -6.49 12.40 -15.67
N TRP A 153 -5.79 12.10 -14.59
CA TRP A 153 -6.11 12.59 -13.25
C TRP A 153 -5.58 14.02 -13.09
N LYS A 154 -6.39 15.00 -13.50
CA LYS A 154 -6.04 16.44 -13.55
C LYS A 154 -5.45 17.01 -12.26
N SER A 155 -5.83 16.50 -11.09
CA SER A 155 -5.25 16.95 -9.82
C SER A 155 -3.80 16.49 -9.64
N ALA A 156 -3.46 15.28 -10.10
CA ALA A 156 -2.20 14.60 -9.83
C ALA A 156 -1.16 14.72 -10.95
N ASN A 157 -1.49 15.38 -12.06
CA ASN A 157 -0.73 15.34 -13.33
C ASN A 157 -0.41 13.90 -13.76
N ARG A 158 -1.36 12.98 -13.57
CA ARG A 158 -1.13 11.53 -13.70
C ARG A 158 -1.95 10.96 -14.86
N LEU A 159 -1.28 10.35 -15.84
CA LEU A 159 -1.93 9.48 -16.81
C LEU A 159 -2.08 8.09 -16.20
N ILE A 160 -3.30 7.54 -16.22
CA ILE A 160 -3.62 6.19 -15.76
C ILE A 160 -4.09 5.40 -16.99
N ILE A 161 -3.49 4.23 -17.21
CA ILE A 161 -3.83 3.34 -18.32
C ILE A 161 -4.17 1.97 -17.71
N ASP A 162 -5.43 1.57 -17.83
CA ASP A 162 -5.94 0.30 -17.31
C ASP A 162 -6.15 -0.69 -18.45
N ILE A 163 -5.25 -1.66 -18.54
CA ILE A 163 -5.20 -2.68 -19.59
C ILE A 163 -5.88 -3.96 -19.07
N LYS A 164 -7.07 -4.27 -19.59
CA LYS A 164 -7.92 -5.36 -19.09
C LYS A 164 -7.44 -6.71 -19.61
N GLY A 165 -7.79 -7.79 -18.89
CA GLY A 165 -7.35 -9.15 -19.20
C GLY A 165 -5.84 -9.26 -19.42
N SER A 166 -5.01 -8.59 -18.61
CA SER A 166 -3.56 -8.53 -18.82
C SER A 166 -2.75 -8.56 -17.52
N GLN A 167 -1.56 -9.16 -17.57
CA GLN A 167 -0.69 -9.37 -16.41
C GLN A 167 0.80 -9.26 -16.79
N MET A 168 1.56 -8.49 -15.99
CA MET A 168 3.02 -8.50 -16.04
C MET A 168 3.61 -9.77 -15.44
N ARG A 169 4.67 -10.32 -16.06
CA ARG A 169 5.32 -11.57 -15.62
C ARG A 169 6.41 -11.36 -14.55
N TYR A 170 6.97 -10.15 -14.42
CA TYR A 170 8.07 -9.82 -13.51
C TYR A 170 7.86 -8.44 -12.84
N ARG A 171 8.75 -8.10 -11.89
CA ARG A 171 8.67 -7.01 -10.88
C ARG A 171 8.12 -5.66 -11.39
N ASN A 172 7.55 -4.88 -10.46
CA ASN A 172 7.24 -3.45 -10.59
C ASN A 172 8.33 -2.73 -11.39
N TRP A 173 7.99 -2.25 -12.58
CA TRP A 173 8.93 -1.62 -13.50
C TRP A 173 8.86 -0.11 -13.30
N GLU A 174 9.72 0.41 -12.41
CA GLU A 174 9.99 1.84 -12.38
C GLU A 174 11.05 2.18 -13.42
N CYS A 175 10.65 2.91 -14.46
CA CYS A 175 11.59 3.57 -15.36
C CYS A 175 11.56 5.08 -15.07
N PRO A 176 12.43 5.60 -14.18
CA PRO A 176 12.69 7.03 -14.09
C PRO A 176 13.50 7.45 -15.32
N ILE A 177 12.85 8.06 -16.30
CA ILE A 177 13.51 8.56 -17.51
C ILE A 177 14.20 9.88 -17.12
N LYS A 178 15.46 9.74 -16.69
CA LYS A 178 16.25 10.74 -15.91
C LYS A 178 16.45 12.11 -16.57
N SER A 179 15.99 12.31 -17.81
CA SER A 179 16.02 13.56 -18.56
C SER A 179 14.68 14.32 -18.62
N THR A 180 13.57 13.73 -18.18
CA THR A 180 12.21 14.29 -18.44
C THR A 180 11.39 14.66 -17.20
N GLY A 181 11.79 14.18 -16.01
CA GLY A 181 10.98 14.30 -14.79
C GLY A 181 9.72 13.43 -14.75
N VAL A 182 9.47 12.61 -15.79
CA VAL A 182 8.36 11.65 -15.84
C VAL A 182 8.75 10.37 -15.10
N ARG A 183 7.87 9.87 -14.24
CA ARG A 183 8.01 8.57 -13.56
C ARG A 183 6.92 7.61 -14.02
N ILE A 184 7.31 6.52 -14.67
CA ILE A 184 6.40 5.45 -15.05
C ILE A 184 6.45 4.37 -13.96
N ARG A 185 5.28 3.95 -13.49
CA ARG A 185 5.06 2.88 -12.49
C ARG A 185 4.05 1.87 -13.02
N THR A 186 4.21 0.60 -12.64
CA THR A 186 3.34 -0.48 -13.12
C THR A 186 2.87 -1.40 -12.00
N GLY A 187 1.61 -1.81 -12.06
CA GLY A 187 0.97 -2.68 -11.07
C GLY A 187 -0.25 -3.39 -11.66
N THR A 188 -1.06 -4.04 -10.80
CA THR A 188 -2.31 -4.69 -11.23
C THR A 188 -3.51 -4.27 -10.39
N HIS A 189 -4.67 -4.35 -11.00
CA HIS A 189 -5.97 -3.97 -10.47
C HIS A 189 -6.97 -5.12 -10.66
N ASP A 190 -8.19 -4.97 -10.15
CA ASP A 190 -9.30 -5.92 -10.36
C ASP A 190 -8.89 -7.38 -10.10
N SER A 191 -8.46 -7.66 -8.85
CA SER A 191 -7.95 -8.97 -8.39
C SER A 191 -6.71 -9.53 -9.15
N GLY A 192 -6.13 -8.75 -10.07
CA GLY A 192 -5.01 -9.16 -10.92
C GLY A 192 -5.38 -9.42 -12.38
N GLU A 193 -6.64 -9.19 -12.78
CA GLU A 193 -7.08 -9.32 -14.18
C GLU A 193 -6.76 -8.08 -15.04
N THR A 194 -6.55 -6.92 -14.41
CA THR A 194 -6.19 -5.66 -15.09
C THR A 194 -4.74 -5.28 -14.76
N THR A 195 -3.92 -4.88 -15.73
CA THR A 195 -2.62 -4.22 -15.47
C THR A 195 -2.82 -2.71 -15.54
N ARG A 196 -2.40 -2.00 -14.49
CA ARG A 196 -2.46 -0.54 -14.40
C ARG A 196 -1.06 0.05 -14.60
N ILE A 197 -0.92 0.93 -15.59
CA ILE A 197 0.26 1.77 -15.79
C ILE A 197 -0.09 3.18 -15.30
N VAL A 198 0.83 3.77 -14.55
CA VAL A 198 0.75 5.12 -14.01
C VAL A 198 1.94 5.91 -14.53
N MET A 199 1.69 7.03 -15.21
CA MET A 199 2.71 8.02 -15.53
C MET A 199 2.48 9.25 -14.66
N ASP A 200 3.34 9.47 -13.68
CA ASP A 200 3.41 10.73 -12.93
C ASP A 200 4.18 11.75 -13.80
N MET A 201 3.52 12.82 -14.24
CA MET A 201 4.10 13.87 -15.09
C MET A 201 4.52 15.09 -14.26
N PRO A 202 5.57 15.85 -14.66
CA PRO A 202 6.02 17.03 -13.94
C PRO A 202 5.02 18.20 -13.95
N GLY A 203 4.06 18.21 -14.88
CA GLY A 203 3.06 19.27 -15.02
C GLY A 203 1.83 18.82 -15.83
N PRO A 204 0.81 19.69 -15.95
CA PRO A 204 -0.34 19.46 -16.83
C PRO A 204 0.14 19.15 -18.25
N THR A 205 -0.22 17.98 -18.78
CA THR A 205 0.20 17.53 -20.11
C THR A 205 -1.00 17.06 -20.90
N GLU A 206 -1.13 17.50 -22.15
CA GLU A 206 -2.14 16.99 -23.08
C GLU A 206 -1.69 15.67 -23.70
N TYR A 207 -2.66 14.81 -24.03
CA TYR A 207 -2.41 13.50 -24.61
C TYR A 207 -3.40 13.16 -25.73
N ARG A 208 -2.94 12.36 -26.69
CA ARG A 208 -3.77 11.79 -27.76
C ARG A 208 -3.47 10.30 -27.92
N ILE A 209 -4.49 9.48 -27.74
CA ILE A 209 -4.44 8.05 -28.07
C ILE A 209 -4.31 7.94 -29.61
N LYS A 210 -3.33 7.16 -30.08
CA LYS A 210 -3.04 6.92 -31.51
C LYS A 210 -3.40 5.50 -31.96
N SER A 211 -3.60 4.58 -31.03
CA SER A 211 -4.00 3.20 -31.27
C SER A 211 -5.51 2.99 -31.20
N GLU A 212 -6.03 1.94 -31.84
CA GLU A 212 -7.43 1.51 -31.69
C GLU A 212 -7.73 1.06 -30.24
N SER A 213 -9.02 0.97 -29.88
CA SER A 213 -9.46 0.61 -28.52
C SER A 213 -9.31 -0.87 -28.14
N LYS A 214 -9.02 -1.74 -29.12
CA LYS A 214 -8.52 -3.10 -28.90
C LYS A 214 -7.30 -3.33 -29.79
N THR A 215 -6.12 -3.51 -29.18
CA THR A 215 -4.83 -3.49 -29.87
C THR A 215 -3.80 -4.33 -29.12
N ASN A 216 -2.78 -4.85 -29.83
CA ASN A 216 -1.58 -5.41 -29.20
C ASN A 216 -0.51 -4.33 -28.92
N GLU A 217 -0.55 -3.20 -29.63
CA GLU A 217 0.31 -2.03 -29.44
C GLU A 217 -0.55 -0.81 -29.05
N ILE A 218 -0.46 -0.36 -27.79
CA ILE A 218 -1.11 0.86 -27.30
C ILE A 218 -0.15 2.03 -27.51
N ARG A 219 -0.59 3.06 -28.24
CA ARG A 219 0.18 4.29 -28.51
C ARG A 219 -0.51 5.51 -27.95
N ILE A 220 0.22 6.32 -27.19
CA ILE A 220 -0.27 7.59 -26.63
C ILE A 220 0.78 8.67 -26.85
N ALA A 221 0.47 9.66 -27.68
CA ALA A 221 1.28 10.87 -27.83
C ALA A 221 1.01 11.86 -26.68
N MET A 222 2.04 12.58 -26.26
CA MET A 222 2.05 13.52 -25.13
C MET A 222 2.72 14.83 -25.57
N GLY A 223 2.13 16.00 -25.30
CA GLY A 223 2.78 17.30 -25.56
C GLY A 223 1.85 18.42 -26.01
N GLN A 224 2.38 19.64 -26.10
CA GLN A 224 1.60 20.89 -26.27
C GLN A 224 1.08 21.20 -27.69
N ASN A 225 1.45 20.40 -28.71
CA ASN A 225 1.04 20.64 -30.10
C ASN A 225 -0.06 19.68 -30.56
N LEU A 226 -1.19 19.68 -29.84
CA LEU A 226 -2.42 18.96 -30.23
C LEU A 226 -3.52 19.99 -30.56
N PRO A 227 -4.16 19.93 -31.75
CA PRO A 227 -5.24 20.86 -32.08
C PRO A 227 -6.47 20.55 -31.21
N ALA A 228 -7.09 21.61 -30.68
CA ALA A 228 -7.91 21.57 -29.48
C ALA A 228 -9.41 21.81 -29.71
N GLU A 229 -10.23 21.31 -28.78
CA GLU A 229 -11.56 21.83 -28.49
C GLU A 229 -11.86 21.70 -26.97
N ALA A 230 -12.73 22.56 -26.44
CA ALA A 230 -12.96 22.81 -25.01
C ALA A 230 -14.43 23.28 -24.82
N PRO A 231 -15.07 23.32 -23.62
CA PRO A 231 -14.53 23.74 -22.32
C PRO A 231 -15.07 22.85 -21.15
N LYS A 232 -15.33 23.23 -19.88
CA LYS A 232 -15.22 24.47 -19.07
C LYS A 232 -15.09 24.10 -17.56
N THR A 233 -15.05 25.09 -16.68
CA THR A 233 -15.13 24.98 -15.20
C THR A 233 -16.07 26.07 -14.67
N PRO A 234 -16.54 26.03 -13.40
CA PRO A 234 -16.30 27.18 -12.51
C PRO A 234 -15.99 26.84 -11.03
N VAL A 235 -15.57 27.86 -10.25
CA VAL A 235 -15.13 27.80 -8.83
C VAL A 235 -15.51 29.11 -8.11
N ILE A 236 -15.81 29.11 -6.79
CA ILE A 236 -16.13 30.29 -5.96
C ILE A 236 -15.43 30.20 -4.56
N THR A 237 -15.24 31.33 -3.83
CA THR A 237 -14.56 31.46 -2.50
C THR A 237 -15.25 32.57 -1.63
N ARG A 238 -14.84 33.09 -0.44
CA ARG A 238 -13.53 33.17 0.29
C ARG A 238 -13.68 33.68 1.77
N ASN A 239 -12.82 33.20 2.70
CA ASN A 239 -12.16 33.98 3.80
C ASN A 239 -12.92 34.44 5.10
N PRO A 240 -12.26 35.02 6.17
CA PRO A 240 -12.34 34.48 7.55
C PRO A 240 -12.41 35.53 8.72
N ASN A 241 -12.20 35.11 10.00
CA ASN A 241 -11.45 35.77 11.13
C ASN A 241 -11.78 35.05 12.51
N PRO A 242 -11.37 35.49 13.75
CA PRO A 242 -10.14 34.96 14.38
C PRO A 242 -10.15 34.60 15.92
N VAL A 243 -9.16 33.78 16.34
CA VAL A 243 -8.32 33.80 17.58
C VAL A 243 -8.90 34.10 18.99
N GLU A 244 -8.64 33.21 19.98
CA GLU A 244 -8.07 33.56 21.30
C GLU A 244 -7.39 32.35 22.03
N THR A 245 -6.78 32.53 23.22
CA THR A 245 -5.71 31.65 23.78
C THR A 245 -5.69 31.58 25.34
N ILE A 246 -5.11 30.52 25.96
CA ILE A 246 -4.06 30.49 27.05
C ILE A 246 -4.18 29.29 28.04
N SER A 247 -3.06 28.51 28.20
CA SER A 247 -2.48 27.77 29.39
C SER A 247 -3.37 26.93 30.37
N GLN A 248 -2.88 26.07 31.29
CA GLN A 248 -1.52 25.74 31.77
C GLN A 248 -1.38 24.25 32.22
N ALA A 249 -0.27 23.85 32.87
CA ALA A 249 0.25 22.47 32.99
C ALA A 249 0.49 21.97 34.46
N PRO A 250 0.89 20.69 34.71
CA PRO A 250 0.82 19.99 36.02
C PRO A 250 2.11 20.03 36.88
N PRO A 251 2.11 19.47 38.13
CA PRO A 251 3.26 19.45 39.05
C PRO A 251 4.29 18.31 38.84
N VAL A 252 5.36 18.33 39.65
CA VAL A 252 6.70 17.74 39.43
C VAL A 252 7.01 16.51 40.30
N GLU A 253 7.94 15.65 39.86
CA GLU A 253 8.55 14.54 40.64
C GLU A 253 10.09 14.69 40.74
N THR A 254 10.75 13.95 41.65
CA THR A 254 12.07 14.33 42.24
C THR A 254 13.35 13.82 41.54
N ILE A 255 14.49 14.45 41.87
CA ILE A 255 15.74 14.49 41.09
C ILE A 255 16.82 13.50 41.58
N GLU A 256 17.54 12.87 40.64
CA GLU A 256 18.81 12.13 40.85
C GLU A 256 20.05 13.06 40.77
N PRO A 257 21.20 12.73 41.40
CA PRO A 257 22.35 13.64 41.48
C PRO A 257 22.90 14.05 40.10
N GLU A 258 22.91 15.35 39.86
CA GLU A 258 23.21 15.93 38.54
C GLU A 258 24.65 15.68 38.08
N THR A 259 24.79 15.22 36.84
CA THR A 259 26.06 15.28 36.10
C THR A 259 26.34 16.74 35.69
N PRO A 260 27.60 17.19 35.56
CA PRO A 260 27.87 18.56 35.15
C PRO A 260 27.48 18.81 33.67
N PRO A 261 26.80 19.94 33.33
CA PRO A 261 26.21 20.18 32.02
C PRO A 261 27.16 20.04 30.81
N ALA A 262 26.62 19.61 29.68
CA ALA A 262 27.33 19.51 28.42
C ALA A 262 27.34 20.84 27.64
N ASP A 263 28.53 21.32 27.28
CA ASP A 263 28.69 22.58 26.54
C ASP A 263 28.54 22.32 25.04
N ILE A 264 27.42 22.76 24.44
CA ILE A 264 27.21 22.70 22.98
C ILE A 264 28.10 23.76 22.31
N THR A 265 29.06 23.30 21.51
CA THR A 265 30.14 24.12 20.92
C THR A 265 29.91 24.50 19.47
N ASP A 266 29.22 23.66 18.69
CA ASP A 266 28.90 23.92 17.28
C ASP A 266 27.59 23.22 16.84
N ILE A 267 26.91 23.80 15.85
CA ILE A 267 25.83 23.15 15.10
C ILE A 267 26.11 23.32 13.60
N THR A 268 26.76 22.32 13.00
CA THR A 268 27.05 22.28 11.57
C THR A 268 25.90 21.63 10.80
N VAL A 269 25.43 22.27 9.72
CA VAL A 269 24.38 21.72 8.84
C VAL A 269 24.96 21.27 7.51
N LYS A 270 24.63 20.04 7.09
CA LYS A 270 25.11 19.40 5.87
C LYS A 270 23.94 18.88 5.02
N PRO A 271 23.53 19.60 3.96
CA PRO A 271 22.64 19.05 2.94
C PRO A 271 23.30 17.85 2.27
N VAL A 272 22.71 16.66 2.41
CA VAL A 272 23.23 15.40 1.85
C VAL A 272 22.71 15.18 0.44
N ASN A 273 21.43 15.53 0.20
CA ASN A 273 20.79 15.57 -1.11
C ASN A 273 19.49 16.42 -1.01
N SER A 274 18.76 16.60 -2.11
CA SER A 274 17.52 17.40 -2.16
C SER A 274 16.35 16.89 -1.29
N ARG A 275 16.50 15.74 -0.60
CA ARG A 275 15.54 15.18 0.36
C ARG A 275 16.11 14.95 1.76
N THR A 276 17.42 15.14 1.99
CA THR A 276 18.08 14.77 3.26
C THR A 276 19.03 15.87 3.70
N THR A 277 18.88 16.36 4.94
CA THR A 277 19.81 17.30 5.58
C THR A 277 20.24 16.72 6.92
N ASP A 278 21.54 16.55 7.11
CA ASP A 278 22.11 16.15 8.39
C ASP A 278 22.48 17.41 9.20
N ILE A 279 22.14 17.42 10.48
CA ILE A 279 22.49 18.44 11.46
C ILE A 279 23.39 17.77 12.49
N ILE A 280 24.61 18.28 12.62
CA ILE A 280 25.64 17.74 13.51
C ILE A 280 25.78 18.72 14.67
N ILE A 281 25.29 18.32 15.83
CA ILE A 281 25.42 19.07 17.08
C ILE A 281 26.67 18.53 17.78
N THR A 282 27.66 19.40 18.01
CA THR A 282 28.93 19.06 18.68
C THR A 282 28.92 19.62 20.09
N ALA A 283 29.32 18.80 21.06
CA ALA A 283 29.45 19.18 22.46
C ALA A 283 30.85 18.84 22.99
N ASP A 284 31.23 19.42 24.13
CA ASP A 284 32.50 19.12 24.79
C ASP A 284 32.54 17.67 25.33
N ARG A 285 31.40 17.16 25.80
CA ARG A 285 31.16 15.81 26.35
C ARG A 285 29.97 15.11 25.66
N ARG A 286 29.79 13.82 25.92
CA ARG A 286 28.66 13.05 25.38
C ARG A 286 27.33 13.58 25.95
N VAL A 287 26.45 14.05 25.08
CA VAL A 287 25.01 14.11 25.29
C VAL A 287 24.41 12.82 24.74
N ASP A 288 23.52 12.15 25.47
CA ASP A 288 22.88 10.92 24.98
C ASP A 288 21.65 11.20 24.13
N SER A 289 21.52 10.54 22.97
CA SER A 289 20.38 10.75 22.07
C SER A 289 19.04 10.30 22.67
N ASP A 290 19.06 9.33 23.58
CA ASP A 290 17.85 8.71 24.12
C ASP A 290 17.22 9.56 25.25
N GLN A 291 17.91 10.61 25.71
CA GLN A 291 17.42 11.59 26.69
C GLN A 291 16.86 12.89 26.06
N ILE A 292 16.87 13.03 24.73
CA ILE A 292 16.46 14.26 24.05
C ILE A 292 14.95 14.24 23.79
N GLU A 293 14.21 15.11 24.48
CA GLU A 293 12.79 15.30 24.20
C GLU A 293 12.61 15.97 22.84
N THR A 294 11.63 15.50 22.06
CA THR A 294 11.36 16.04 20.72
C THR A 294 9.87 16.16 20.45
N PHE A 295 9.44 17.33 19.95
CA PHE A 295 8.05 17.60 19.62
C PHE A 295 7.90 18.54 18.41
N MET A 296 6.74 18.45 17.77
CA MET A 296 6.40 19.24 16.57
C MET A 296 5.45 20.38 16.94
N LEU A 297 5.87 21.62 16.71
CA LEU A 297 4.97 22.76 16.69
C LEU A 297 4.47 22.98 15.26
N ARG A 298 3.17 23.24 15.10
CA ARG A 298 2.55 23.61 13.82
C ARG A 298 2.44 25.14 13.74
N LYS A 299 2.26 25.68 12.52
CA LYS A 299 1.96 27.10 12.21
C LYS A 299 2.90 28.14 12.85
N PRO A 300 4.13 28.35 12.33
CA PRO A 300 4.78 27.57 11.27
C PRO A 300 5.36 26.26 11.80
N GLU A 301 5.65 25.34 10.88
CA GLU A 301 6.16 24.00 11.21
C GLU A 301 7.56 24.07 11.79
N ARG A 302 7.73 23.59 13.02
CA ARG A 302 8.99 23.53 13.73
C ARG A 302 9.17 22.18 14.40
N LEU A 303 10.34 21.60 14.26
CA LEU A 303 10.79 20.51 15.13
C LEU A 303 11.57 21.15 16.28
N VAL A 304 11.18 20.83 17.51
CA VAL A 304 11.87 21.26 18.73
C VAL A 304 12.60 20.06 19.32
N LEU A 305 13.84 20.29 19.75
CA LEU A 305 14.64 19.38 20.57
C LEU A 305 14.90 20.10 21.89
N ASP A 306 14.61 19.46 23.01
CA ASP A 306 15.08 19.90 24.33
C ASP A 306 16.18 18.92 24.77
N ILE A 307 17.40 19.44 24.89
CA ILE A 307 18.57 18.69 25.33
C ILE A 307 18.76 18.96 26.83
N PRO A 308 18.49 17.98 27.72
CA PRO A 308 18.64 18.17 29.16
C PRO A 308 20.12 18.37 29.53
N ASN A 309 20.35 19.07 30.65
CA ASN A 309 21.65 19.21 31.28
C ASN A 309 22.75 19.73 30.32
N ALA A 310 22.53 20.89 29.73
CA ALA A 310 23.39 21.45 28.68
C ALA A 310 23.47 22.98 28.70
N ASN A 311 24.56 23.51 28.14
CA ASN A 311 24.77 24.94 27.89
C ASN A 311 25.01 25.22 26.40
N ILE A 312 25.00 26.50 26.02
CA ILE A 312 25.46 26.99 24.72
C ILE A 312 26.81 27.69 24.94
N ALA A 313 27.91 27.05 24.54
CA ALA A 313 29.28 27.52 24.84
C ALA A 313 29.64 28.87 24.20
N LYS A 314 28.97 29.20 23.10
CA LYS A 314 29.10 30.45 22.34
C LYS A 314 27.76 30.76 21.70
N GLN A 315 27.28 31.99 21.78
CA GLN A 315 25.99 32.38 21.20
C GLN A 315 25.92 32.04 19.70
N LEU A 316 25.17 30.98 19.37
CA LEU A 316 24.97 30.53 18.00
C LEU A 316 23.94 31.44 17.32
N SER A 317 24.41 32.29 16.41
CA SER A 317 23.55 33.14 15.58
C SER A 317 22.61 32.27 14.72
N ASN A 318 21.36 32.72 14.53
CA ASN A 318 20.36 32.03 13.71
C ASN A 318 20.96 31.52 12.38
N ILE A 319 21.04 30.21 12.23
CA ILE A 319 21.70 29.60 11.06
C ILE A 319 20.66 29.52 9.95
N ASN A 320 20.71 30.42 8.98
CA ASN A 320 19.90 30.36 7.77
C ASN A 320 20.49 29.32 6.80
N VAL A 321 19.72 28.30 6.45
CA VAL A 321 20.20 27.13 5.68
C VAL A 321 19.55 27.06 4.30
N ASN A 322 18.22 27.23 4.22
CA ASN A 322 17.43 27.06 3.00
C ASN A 322 17.75 25.77 2.20
N SER A 323 17.84 24.61 2.89
CA SER A 323 18.20 23.32 2.26
C SER A 323 17.04 22.63 1.52
N GLY A 324 15.91 23.31 1.32
CA GLY A 324 14.66 22.70 0.84
C GLY A 324 13.93 21.84 1.88
N VAL A 325 14.55 21.60 3.04
CA VAL A 325 13.95 20.90 4.20
C VAL A 325 13.88 21.84 5.41
N LEU A 326 14.96 22.59 5.63
CA LEU A 326 15.20 23.42 6.80
C LEU A 326 15.40 24.88 6.37
N LYS A 327 14.65 25.79 6.99
CA LYS A 327 14.78 27.25 6.82
C LYS A 327 15.90 27.77 7.70
N SER A 328 15.73 27.64 9.01
CA SER A 328 16.63 28.18 10.03
C SER A 328 16.77 27.28 11.26
N ILE A 329 17.94 27.32 11.89
CA ILE A 329 18.16 26.81 13.26
C ILE A 329 18.22 27.99 14.22
N ARG A 330 17.55 27.86 15.36
CA ARG A 330 17.59 28.79 16.50
C ARG A 330 17.86 28.01 17.78
N THR A 331 18.59 28.60 18.73
CA THR A 331 18.90 27.98 20.02
C THR A 331 18.59 28.92 21.17
N ALA A 332 18.13 28.38 22.29
CA ALA A 332 17.94 29.13 23.54
C ALA A 332 18.26 28.24 24.74
N PRO A 333 18.91 28.76 25.81
CA PRO A 333 18.87 28.10 27.10
C PRO A 333 17.44 28.17 27.67
N LYS A 334 17.11 27.24 28.56
CA LYS A 334 15.89 27.25 29.38
C LYS A 334 16.26 27.37 30.85
N ASP A 335 15.33 27.87 31.66
CA ASP A 335 15.52 28.07 33.10
C ASP A 335 15.64 26.76 33.90
N ASP A 336 15.37 25.60 33.26
CA ASP A 336 15.49 24.25 33.80
C ASP A 336 16.85 23.56 33.50
N GLY A 337 17.85 24.31 33.06
CA GLY A 337 19.19 23.78 32.76
C GLY A 337 19.29 22.96 31.46
N SER A 338 18.27 23.02 30.60
CA SER A 338 18.29 22.39 29.28
C SER A 338 18.52 23.41 28.15
N VAL A 339 19.01 22.94 27.00
CA VAL A 339 19.09 23.75 25.76
C VAL A 339 17.98 23.35 24.82
N ARG A 340 17.17 24.33 24.41
CA ARG A 340 16.18 24.17 23.35
C ARG A 340 16.78 24.54 22.00
N ILE A 341 16.75 23.58 21.07
CA ILE A 341 17.06 23.80 19.64
C ILE A 341 15.73 23.79 18.87
N VAL A 342 15.47 24.85 18.11
CA VAL A 342 14.27 24.98 17.26
C VAL A 342 14.69 24.98 15.80
N LEU A 343 14.14 24.05 15.04
CA LEU A 343 14.35 23.89 13.61
C LEU A 343 13.11 24.39 12.88
N ASP A 344 13.19 25.55 12.24
CA ASP A 344 12.11 26.07 11.40
C ASP A 344 12.12 25.34 10.05
N LEU A 345 11.06 24.62 9.73
CA LEU A 345 11.04 23.70 8.58
C LEU A 345 10.34 24.30 7.35
N GLU A 346 10.60 23.71 6.19
CA GLU A 346 9.75 23.92 5.01
C GLU A 346 8.38 23.27 5.15
N ARG A 347 8.33 22.14 5.84
CA ARG A 347 7.13 21.33 6.10
C ARG A 347 7.42 20.38 7.26
N ILE A 348 6.39 19.73 7.80
CA ILE A 348 6.61 18.54 8.64
C ILE A 348 7.47 17.52 7.89
N THR A 349 8.46 16.96 8.60
CA THR A 349 9.51 16.12 8.02
C THR A 349 9.86 14.95 8.95
N GLY A 350 10.26 13.82 8.37
CA GLY A 350 10.73 12.67 9.15
C GLY A 350 12.13 12.93 9.68
N TYR A 351 12.50 12.35 10.82
CA TYR A 351 13.85 12.50 11.36
C TYR A 351 14.37 11.24 12.07
N SER A 352 15.67 11.15 12.27
CA SER A 352 16.31 10.36 13.34
C SER A 352 17.24 11.26 14.16
N ILE A 353 17.58 10.82 15.37
CA ILE A 353 18.72 11.32 16.15
C ILE A 353 19.50 10.09 16.56
N ASP A 354 20.81 10.11 16.32
CA ASP A 354 21.71 9.03 16.67
C ASP A 354 23.04 9.65 17.16
N ASN A 355 23.63 9.12 18.25
CA ASN A 355 24.99 9.49 18.62
C ASN A 355 26.00 9.00 17.58
N GLU A 356 27.02 9.82 17.30
CA GLU A 356 28.16 9.37 16.49
C GLU A 356 29.10 8.49 17.32
N SER A 357 29.55 7.38 16.74
CA SER A 357 30.44 6.43 17.43
C SER A 357 31.82 7.04 17.70
N GLY A 358 32.25 7.04 18.96
CA GLY A 358 33.56 7.54 19.37
C GLY A 358 33.72 9.07 19.36
N ALA A 359 32.64 9.84 19.22
CA ALA A 359 32.68 11.31 19.21
C ALA A 359 31.59 11.93 20.10
N ASN A 360 31.87 13.12 20.64
CA ASN A 360 30.92 13.94 21.40
C ASN A 360 30.00 14.72 20.45
N ARG A 361 29.33 13.98 19.54
CA ARG A 361 28.45 14.53 18.51
C ARG A 361 27.14 13.76 18.40
N LEU A 362 26.06 14.50 18.18
CA LEU A 362 24.76 13.99 17.80
C LEU A 362 24.55 14.26 16.31
N ILE A 363 24.07 13.26 15.58
CA ILE A 363 23.66 13.41 14.18
C ILE A 363 22.13 13.34 14.16
N MET A 364 21.48 14.50 13.99
CA MET A 364 20.07 14.52 13.59
C MET A 364 20.00 14.48 12.07
N ARG A 365 19.35 13.46 11.51
CA ARG A 365 19.03 13.40 10.08
C ARG A 365 17.59 13.85 9.85
N LEU A 366 17.40 14.89 9.05
CA LEU A 366 16.08 15.31 8.54
C LEU A 366 15.85 14.73 7.14
N GLU A 367 14.68 14.13 6.92
CA GLU A 367 14.29 13.52 5.64
C GLU A 367 12.92 14.02 5.17
N LEU A 368 12.83 14.46 3.90
CA LEU A 368 11.55 14.80 3.28
C LEU A 368 10.67 13.54 3.19
N PRO A 369 9.43 13.58 3.68
CA PRO A 369 8.59 12.39 3.80
C PRO A 369 8.32 11.72 2.45
N LYS A 370 8.46 10.40 2.40
CA LYS A 370 8.17 9.60 1.19
C LYS A 370 6.71 9.79 0.79
N ASN A 371 6.46 9.87 -0.52
CA ASN A 371 5.14 10.06 -1.16
C ASN A 371 4.33 11.30 -0.72
N ALA A 372 4.88 12.18 0.12
CA ALA A 372 4.28 13.45 0.51
C ALA A 372 4.41 14.54 -0.57
N GLY A 373 3.77 15.69 -0.34
CA GLY A 373 3.66 16.79 -1.30
C GLY A 373 2.44 16.64 -2.21
N GLY A 374 1.96 17.79 -2.71
CA GLY A 374 0.74 17.88 -3.50
C GLY A 374 -0.53 17.96 -2.65
N LYS A 375 -1.56 17.20 -2.99
CA LYS A 375 -2.85 17.09 -2.29
C LYS A 375 -3.15 15.63 -1.93
N LEU A 376 -3.95 15.39 -0.90
CA LEU A 376 -4.43 14.03 -0.59
C LEU A 376 -5.24 13.44 -1.77
N SER A 377 -5.99 14.29 -2.50
CA SER A 377 -6.76 13.93 -3.71
C SER A 377 -5.91 13.68 -4.98
N GLN A 378 -4.73 13.11 -4.78
CA GLN A 378 -3.76 12.65 -5.78
C GLN A 378 -3.14 11.29 -5.39
N LYS A 379 -3.49 10.77 -4.21
CA LYS A 379 -2.81 9.63 -3.58
C LYS A 379 -3.65 8.36 -3.68
N ILE A 380 -2.96 7.23 -3.78
CA ILE A 380 -3.53 5.90 -3.67
C ILE A 380 -3.27 5.39 -2.26
N ILE A 381 -4.34 5.12 -1.51
CA ILE A 381 -4.30 4.57 -0.15
C ILE A 381 -4.74 3.11 -0.21
N VAL A 382 -3.95 2.21 0.35
CA VAL A 382 -4.38 0.83 0.61
C VAL A 382 -4.59 0.66 2.10
N ILE A 383 -5.82 0.35 2.47
CA ILE A 383 -6.26 0.11 3.84
C ILE A 383 -6.33 -1.41 4.03
N ASP A 384 -5.78 -1.91 5.11
CA ASP A 384 -5.67 -3.34 5.38
C ASP A 384 -6.47 -3.70 6.65
N PRO A 385 -7.69 -4.23 6.53
CA PRO A 385 -8.44 -4.73 7.67
C PRO A 385 -7.76 -6.00 8.21
N GLY A 386 -7.20 -5.91 9.42
CA GLY A 386 -6.48 -6.99 10.10
C GLY A 386 -7.27 -8.29 10.14
N HIS A 387 -6.56 -9.43 10.14
CA HIS A 387 -7.16 -10.78 10.22
C HIS A 387 -8.18 -11.06 9.09
N GLY A 388 -9.10 -12.02 9.26
CA GLY A 388 -10.10 -12.43 8.26
C GLY A 388 -10.15 -13.94 8.00
N GLY A 389 -11.34 -14.43 7.66
CA GLY A 389 -11.62 -15.84 7.38
C GLY A 389 -11.33 -16.72 8.60
N ALA A 390 -10.40 -17.66 8.43
CA ALA A 390 -9.94 -18.58 9.48
C ALA A 390 -9.04 -17.91 10.53
N GLN A 391 -8.67 -16.64 10.34
CA GLN A 391 -7.97 -15.82 11.33
C GLN A 391 -9.00 -14.91 12.01
N PRO A 392 -9.45 -15.18 13.25
CA PRO A 392 -10.37 -14.29 13.95
C PRO A 392 -9.71 -12.99 14.44
N GLY A 393 -8.40 -13.05 14.75
CA GLY A 393 -7.73 -12.05 15.57
C GLY A 393 -8.04 -12.28 17.06
N ALA A 394 -7.96 -11.23 17.86
CA ALA A 394 -8.41 -11.25 19.24
C ALA A 394 -9.94 -11.45 19.36
N ILE A 395 -10.42 -11.90 20.52
CA ILE A 395 -11.84 -12.17 20.80
C ILE A 395 -12.32 -11.19 21.88
N GLY A 396 -13.35 -10.41 21.56
CA GLY A 396 -13.91 -9.41 22.46
C GLY A 396 -14.73 -9.96 23.61
N LEU A 397 -15.15 -9.09 24.53
CA LEU A 397 -15.94 -9.47 25.71
C LEU A 397 -17.29 -10.12 25.36
N SER A 398 -17.88 -9.75 24.22
CA SER A 398 -19.11 -10.35 23.67
C SER A 398 -18.91 -11.66 22.91
N GLY A 399 -17.66 -12.12 22.74
CA GLY A 399 -17.31 -13.22 21.82
C GLY A 399 -17.09 -12.78 20.36
N GLU A 400 -17.36 -11.52 20.02
CA GLU A 400 -17.18 -10.98 18.67
C GLU A 400 -15.67 -10.89 18.31
N PRO A 401 -15.23 -11.40 17.14
CA PRO A 401 -13.82 -11.45 16.76
C PRO A 401 -13.35 -10.14 16.11
N GLU A 402 -12.10 -9.76 16.40
CA GLU A 402 -11.41 -8.56 15.89
C GLU A 402 -11.61 -8.33 14.39
N LYS A 403 -11.53 -9.40 13.58
CA LYS A 403 -11.69 -9.34 12.11
C LYS A 403 -12.97 -8.67 11.62
N ASN A 404 -14.02 -8.59 12.44
CA ASN A 404 -15.28 -7.96 12.08
C ASN A 404 -15.22 -6.45 12.35
N TYR A 405 -14.72 -6.05 13.52
CA TYR A 405 -14.43 -4.65 13.87
C TYR A 405 -13.45 -3.99 12.89
N THR A 406 -12.35 -4.66 12.57
CA THR A 406 -11.35 -4.11 11.63
C THR A 406 -11.92 -3.92 10.23
N LEU A 407 -12.79 -4.83 9.76
CA LEU A 407 -13.47 -4.70 8.47
C LEU A 407 -14.47 -3.54 8.46
N ALA A 408 -15.23 -3.36 9.54
CA ALA A 408 -16.18 -2.25 9.69
C ALA A 408 -15.44 -0.90 9.66
N ILE A 409 -14.45 -0.72 10.55
CA ILE A 409 -13.65 0.51 10.61
C ILE A 409 -12.96 0.78 9.28
N ALA A 410 -12.20 -0.19 8.73
CA ALA A 410 -11.48 -0.01 7.47
C ALA A 410 -12.42 0.36 6.30
N THR A 411 -13.66 -0.14 6.29
CA THR A 411 -14.67 0.26 5.30
C THR A 411 -15.08 1.72 5.46
N GLN A 412 -15.20 2.24 6.69
CA GLN A 412 -15.39 3.67 6.93
C GLN A 412 -14.15 4.48 6.53
N VAL A 413 -12.93 4.02 6.85
CA VAL A 413 -11.67 4.65 6.41
C VAL A 413 -11.60 4.77 4.89
N GLN A 414 -11.98 3.71 4.16
CA GLN A 414 -12.02 3.73 2.69
C GLN A 414 -13.00 4.78 2.15
N LYS A 415 -14.22 4.86 2.70
CA LYS A 415 -15.21 5.89 2.32
C LYS A 415 -14.71 7.29 2.63
N ALA A 416 -14.12 7.51 3.80
CA ALA A 416 -13.60 8.81 4.20
C ALA A 416 -12.47 9.29 3.28
N PHE A 417 -11.55 8.41 2.86
CA PHE A 417 -10.54 8.74 1.85
C PHE A 417 -11.14 9.03 0.47
N ALA A 418 -12.14 8.26 0.04
CA ALA A 418 -12.84 8.50 -1.22
C ALA A 418 -13.58 9.86 -1.22
N ASN A 419 -14.23 10.22 -0.10
CA ASN A 419 -14.87 11.53 0.11
C ASN A 419 -13.84 12.67 0.12
N ALA A 420 -12.62 12.42 0.60
CA ALA A 420 -11.48 13.34 0.49
C ALA A 420 -10.83 13.38 -0.92
N GLY A 421 -11.37 12.63 -1.89
CA GLY A 421 -10.91 12.58 -3.27
C GLY A 421 -9.68 11.72 -3.53
N ALA A 422 -9.25 10.87 -2.58
CA ALA A 422 -8.16 9.93 -2.74
C ALA A 422 -8.65 8.57 -3.28
N CYS A 423 -7.79 7.84 -3.98
CA CYS A 423 -8.11 6.50 -4.46
C CYS A 423 -7.87 5.47 -3.34
N ALA A 424 -8.95 4.99 -2.71
CA ALA A 424 -8.87 4.11 -1.55
C ALA A 424 -9.27 2.66 -1.87
N PHE A 425 -8.45 1.69 -1.48
CA PHE A 425 -8.71 0.26 -1.70
C PHE A 425 -8.51 -0.55 -0.42
N LEU A 426 -9.40 -1.51 -0.15
CA LEU A 426 -9.23 -2.49 0.92
C LEU A 426 -8.39 -3.69 0.43
N THR A 427 -7.57 -4.29 1.30
CA THR A 427 -6.94 -5.60 1.01
C THR A 427 -7.99 -6.72 0.96
N ARG A 428 -8.95 -6.73 1.88
CA ARG A 428 -10.16 -7.59 1.84
C ARG A 428 -11.43 -6.75 1.96
N LYS A 429 -12.47 -7.13 1.20
CA LYS A 429 -13.81 -6.50 1.23
C LYS A 429 -14.87 -7.37 1.95
N SER A 430 -14.42 -8.47 2.55
CA SER A 430 -15.27 -9.54 3.10
C SER A 430 -14.48 -10.34 4.16
N ASP A 431 -15.14 -11.34 4.75
CA ASP A 431 -14.53 -12.26 5.69
C ASP A 431 -13.73 -13.37 4.96
N VAL A 432 -12.50 -13.05 4.55
CA VAL A 432 -11.58 -13.96 3.84
C VAL A 432 -10.19 -13.95 4.47
N THR A 433 -9.53 -15.11 4.49
CA THR A 433 -8.15 -15.27 4.95
C THR A 433 -7.19 -14.67 3.92
N LEU A 434 -6.31 -13.75 4.32
CA LEU A 434 -5.24 -13.20 3.46
C LEU A 434 -3.87 -13.29 4.13
N GLY A 435 -2.87 -13.73 3.37
CA GLY A 435 -1.50 -13.85 3.86
C GLY A 435 -0.85 -12.49 4.18
N LEU A 436 0.00 -12.41 5.21
CA LEU A 436 0.66 -11.14 5.59
C LEU A 436 1.50 -10.54 4.44
N GLY A 437 2.15 -11.38 3.63
CA GLY A 437 2.85 -10.92 2.43
C GLY A 437 1.90 -10.50 1.30
N GLU A 438 0.73 -11.13 1.19
CA GLU A 438 -0.27 -10.86 0.15
C GLU A 438 -0.92 -9.49 0.31
N ARG A 439 -1.22 -9.06 1.54
CA ARG A 439 -1.69 -7.71 1.89
C ARG A 439 -0.77 -6.63 1.32
N VAL A 440 0.54 -6.83 1.46
CA VAL A 440 1.57 -5.93 0.89
C VAL A 440 1.71 -6.09 -0.62
N GLN A 441 1.48 -7.28 -1.19
CA GLN A 441 1.38 -7.41 -2.66
C GLN A 441 0.17 -6.66 -3.21
N ILE A 442 -0.97 -6.60 -2.51
CA ILE A 442 -2.11 -5.77 -2.93
C ILE A 442 -1.71 -4.28 -2.92
N ALA A 443 -1.01 -3.81 -1.88
CA ALA A 443 -0.46 -2.45 -1.83
C ALA A 443 0.44 -2.13 -3.04
N LYS A 444 1.36 -3.04 -3.37
CA LYS A 444 2.27 -2.93 -4.53
C LYS A 444 1.53 -2.93 -5.86
N ARG A 445 0.58 -3.86 -6.04
CA ARG A 445 -0.25 -3.99 -7.26
C ARG A 445 -1.06 -2.72 -7.50
N HIS A 446 -1.66 -2.14 -6.47
CA HIS A 446 -2.41 -0.88 -6.59
C HIS A 446 -1.52 0.37 -6.71
N LEU A 447 -0.18 0.25 -6.66
CA LEU A 447 0.76 1.38 -6.67
C LEU A 447 0.53 2.39 -5.53
N ALA A 448 0.22 1.86 -4.34
CA ALA A 448 -0.13 2.64 -3.16
C ALA A 448 0.95 3.68 -2.81
N ASP A 449 0.53 4.93 -2.64
CA ASP A 449 1.33 5.98 -2.02
C ASP A 449 1.44 5.74 -0.50
N PHE A 450 0.44 5.08 0.11
CA PHE A 450 0.33 4.82 1.56
C PHE A 450 -0.32 3.48 1.90
N PHE A 451 0.12 2.85 3.00
CA PHE A 451 -0.49 1.65 3.58
C PHE A 451 -0.95 1.90 5.03
N VAL A 452 -2.21 1.59 5.32
CA VAL A 452 -2.82 1.79 6.65
C VAL A 452 -3.50 0.50 7.09
N SER A 453 -2.85 -0.28 7.95
CA SER A 453 -3.45 -1.46 8.57
C SER A 453 -4.29 -1.05 9.78
N ILE A 454 -5.43 -1.72 9.97
CA ILE A 454 -6.41 -1.46 11.03
C ILE A 454 -6.54 -2.73 11.85
N HIS A 455 -6.23 -2.63 13.15
CA HIS A 455 -6.24 -3.72 14.13
C HIS A 455 -6.90 -3.26 15.44
N ILE A 456 -7.27 -4.21 16.30
CA ILE A 456 -7.76 -3.92 17.65
C ILE A 456 -6.91 -4.68 18.66
N ASN A 457 -6.41 -3.99 19.68
CA ASN A 457 -5.47 -4.53 20.64
C ASN A 457 -6.17 -5.48 21.65
N SER A 458 -5.38 -6.26 22.39
CA SER A 458 -5.89 -7.11 23.48
C SER A 458 -4.80 -7.38 24.52
N CYS A 459 -5.11 -7.15 25.80
CA CYS A 459 -4.21 -7.43 26.92
C CYS A 459 -4.52 -8.78 27.58
N GLN A 460 -3.59 -9.35 28.36
CA GLN A 460 -3.80 -10.65 29.02
C GLN A 460 -4.87 -10.57 30.13
N ILE A 461 -4.84 -9.51 30.93
CA ILE A 461 -5.85 -9.23 31.97
C ILE A 461 -6.96 -8.39 31.32
N LYS A 462 -8.18 -8.94 31.22
CA LYS A 462 -9.33 -8.22 30.66
C LYS A 462 -9.60 -6.93 31.45
N GLY A 463 -9.89 -5.83 30.76
CA GLY A 463 -10.13 -4.53 31.39
C GLY A 463 -8.90 -3.80 31.96
N ALA A 464 -7.68 -4.36 31.85
CA ALA A 464 -6.49 -3.74 32.47
C ALA A 464 -5.79 -2.68 31.62
N LEU A 465 -6.03 -2.64 30.30
CA LEU A 465 -5.49 -1.63 29.39
C LEU A 465 -6.57 -1.19 28.40
N SER A 466 -6.61 0.11 28.12
CA SER A 466 -7.44 0.78 27.13
C SER A 466 -6.59 1.73 26.28
N GLY A 467 -7.12 2.14 25.13
CA GLY A 467 -6.58 3.27 24.37
C GLY A 467 -5.94 2.97 23.01
N LEU A 468 -5.66 4.06 22.27
CA LEU A 468 -5.16 4.07 20.90
C LEU A 468 -3.62 3.96 20.86
N GLU A 469 -3.06 3.09 20.03
CA GLU A 469 -1.64 3.14 19.64
C GLU A 469 -1.44 2.96 18.14
N THR A 470 -0.42 3.61 17.56
CA THR A 470 -0.07 3.48 16.15
C THR A 470 1.37 3.02 15.97
N PHE A 471 1.55 1.91 15.26
CA PHE A 471 2.85 1.31 14.98
C PHE A 471 3.41 1.73 13.61
N TYR A 472 4.73 1.91 13.57
CA TYR A 472 5.53 2.08 12.35
C TYR A 472 6.72 1.11 12.36
N HIS A 473 7.41 0.96 11.21
CA HIS A 473 8.52 0.01 11.13
C HIS A 473 9.86 0.56 11.67
N GLY A 474 10.47 -0.14 12.63
CA GLY A 474 11.88 0.04 13.02
C GLY A 474 12.29 1.47 13.36
N LYS A 475 13.23 2.03 12.58
CA LYS A 475 13.65 3.45 12.61
C LYS A 475 13.15 4.25 11.38
N GLU A 476 12.17 3.76 10.63
CA GLU A 476 11.76 4.35 9.34
C GLU A 476 11.06 5.71 9.53
N THR A 477 11.68 6.77 9.03
CA THR A 477 11.34 8.17 9.33
C THR A 477 9.97 8.60 8.79
N SER A 478 9.58 8.07 7.62
CA SER A 478 8.34 8.41 6.95
C SER A 478 7.15 7.72 7.60
N GLY A 479 7.26 6.42 7.89
CA GLY A 479 6.30 5.68 8.71
C GLY A 479 6.14 6.28 10.11
N ARG A 480 7.24 6.69 10.77
CA ARG A 480 7.17 7.35 12.08
C ARG A 480 6.43 8.68 12.01
N LEU A 481 6.69 9.52 11.01
CA LEU A 481 5.96 10.78 10.82
C LEU A 481 4.48 10.51 10.50
N LEU A 482 4.18 9.55 9.63
CA LEU A 482 2.81 9.17 9.27
C LEU A 482 2.01 8.68 10.48
N ALA A 483 2.63 7.85 11.32
CA ALA A 483 2.06 7.38 12.57
C ALA A 483 1.76 8.53 13.53
N ASN A 484 2.68 9.49 13.69
CA ASN A 484 2.45 10.67 14.55
C ASN A 484 1.32 11.54 14.00
N CYS A 485 1.27 11.78 12.69
CA CYS A 485 0.19 12.55 12.08
C CYS A 485 -1.19 11.89 12.28
N VAL A 486 -1.27 10.57 12.21
CA VAL A 486 -2.53 9.83 12.43
C VAL A 486 -2.89 9.71 13.92
N GLN A 487 -1.94 9.34 14.78
CA GLN A 487 -2.15 9.23 16.23
C GLN A 487 -2.70 10.54 16.81
N THR A 488 -2.04 11.68 16.55
CA THR A 488 -2.47 12.98 17.08
C THR A 488 -3.87 13.38 16.61
N GLU A 489 -4.21 13.15 15.34
CA GLU A 489 -5.54 13.54 14.81
C GLU A 489 -6.66 12.63 15.34
N VAL A 490 -6.39 11.34 15.58
CA VAL A 490 -7.37 10.40 16.16
C VAL A 490 -7.52 10.63 17.66
N ALA A 491 -6.43 10.67 18.42
CA ALA A 491 -6.46 10.92 19.87
C ALA A 491 -7.05 12.29 20.21
N GLY A 492 -6.83 13.32 19.38
CA GLY A 492 -7.48 14.63 19.52
C GLY A 492 -8.98 14.67 19.15
N THR A 493 -9.61 13.54 18.84
CA THR A 493 -11.00 13.46 18.34
C THR A 493 -11.86 12.38 18.99
N VAL A 494 -11.26 11.31 19.53
CA VAL A 494 -11.97 10.23 20.22
C VAL A 494 -11.53 10.16 21.68
N ASP A 495 -12.49 9.86 22.56
CA ASP A 495 -12.24 9.72 24.00
C ASP A 495 -11.63 8.35 24.29
N LEU A 496 -10.33 8.23 24.05
CA LEU A 496 -9.49 7.08 24.33
C LEU A 496 -8.14 7.55 24.85
N VAL A 497 -7.52 6.78 25.74
CA VAL A 497 -6.15 7.02 26.22
C VAL A 497 -5.19 7.05 25.02
N ASP A 498 -4.42 8.14 24.86
CA ASP A 498 -3.33 8.20 23.89
C ASP A 498 -2.15 7.37 24.42
N ARG A 499 -1.91 6.21 23.79
CA ARG A 499 -0.81 5.30 24.15
C ARG A 499 0.43 5.52 23.28
N SER A 500 0.47 6.64 22.55
CA SER A 500 1.51 7.13 21.65
C SER A 500 1.91 6.21 20.48
N VAL A 501 2.84 6.72 19.66
CA VAL A 501 3.40 6.04 18.50
C VAL A 501 4.54 5.12 18.90
N LYS A 502 4.59 3.91 18.33
CA LYS A 502 5.56 2.87 18.69
C LYS A 502 6.27 2.28 17.48
N SER A 503 7.55 1.93 17.65
CA SER A 503 8.25 1.06 16.70
C SER A 503 7.73 -0.37 16.84
N ASP A 504 7.49 -1.07 15.73
CA ASP A 504 7.12 -2.48 15.72
C ASP A 504 8.19 -3.40 16.35
N TYR A 505 9.45 -2.96 16.40
CA TYR A 505 10.52 -3.62 17.16
C TYR A 505 10.29 -3.66 18.68
N ARG A 506 9.36 -2.87 19.24
CA ARG A 506 8.94 -2.98 20.64
C ARG A 506 8.16 -4.28 20.92
N ILE A 507 7.50 -4.83 19.90
CA ILE A 507 6.67 -6.06 20.01
C ILE A 507 7.35 -7.24 19.32
N ALA A 508 8.05 -7.01 18.20
CA ALA A 508 8.79 -8.01 17.45
C ALA A 508 10.24 -7.55 17.21
N PRO A 509 11.13 -7.59 18.23
CA PRO A 509 12.53 -7.17 18.10
C PRO A 509 13.24 -7.82 16.92
N ASN A 510 14.00 -7.03 16.15
CA ASN A 510 14.74 -7.42 14.92
C ASN A 510 13.90 -7.96 13.75
N ALA A 511 12.66 -8.40 13.97
CA ALA A 511 11.76 -8.90 12.94
C ALA A 511 10.84 -7.80 12.40
N GLY A 512 10.15 -7.07 13.29
CA GLY A 512 9.09 -6.12 12.94
C GLY A 512 7.83 -6.78 12.37
N PHE A 513 6.76 -6.00 12.26
CA PHE A 513 5.49 -6.43 11.71
C PHE A 513 5.61 -6.59 10.20
N LYS A 514 5.29 -7.79 9.69
CA LYS A 514 5.52 -8.14 8.28
C LYS A 514 4.85 -7.18 7.29
N VAL A 515 3.66 -6.68 7.61
CA VAL A 515 2.95 -5.72 6.74
C VAL A 515 3.62 -4.34 6.70
N LEU A 516 4.30 -3.93 7.78
CA LEU A 516 5.02 -2.65 7.86
C LEU A 516 6.40 -2.77 7.23
N ARG A 517 7.20 -3.75 7.66
CA ARG A 517 8.55 -4.02 7.12
C ARG A 517 8.54 -4.23 5.60
N ASP A 518 7.68 -5.11 5.10
CA ASP A 518 7.68 -5.45 3.67
C ASP A 518 7.16 -4.29 2.79
N SER A 519 6.42 -3.32 3.37
CA SER A 519 5.97 -2.08 2.72
C SER A 519 7.04 -0.99 2.75
N ALA A 520 7.69 -0.79 3.91
CA ALA A 520 8.84 0.10 4.08
C ALA A 520 10.00 -0.27 3.15
N ALA A 521 10.29 -1.57 3.01
CA ALA A 521 11.25 -2.14 2.05
C ALA A 521 10.81 -2.03 0.57
N SER A 522 9.75 -1.26 0.29
CA SER A 522 9.17 -1.02 -1.03
C SER A 522 8.77 0.45 -1.23
N ASP A 523 9.28 1.35 -0.39
CA ASP A 523 9.01 2.80 -0.40
C ASP A 523 7.52 3.20 -0.29
N ILE A 524 6.72 2.36 0.38
CA ILE A 524 5.35 2.66 0.79
C ILE A 524 5.37 2.95 2.30
N PRO A 525 5.23 4.22 2.75
CA PRO A 525 5.01 4.56 4.15
C PRO A 525 3.80 3.79 4.70
N ALA A 526 4.04 3.08 5.79
CA ALA A 526 3.12 2.10 6.33
C ALA A 526 2.93 2.29 7.84
N ILE A 527 1.68 2.23 8.27
CA ILE A 527 1.30 2.23 9.70
C ILE A 527 0.31 1.10 9.99
N LEU A 528 0.26 0.69 11.26
CA LEU A 528 -0.78 -0.17 11.82
C LEU A 528 -1.41 0.56 13.00
N VAL A 529 -2.71 0.81 12.94
CA VAL A 529 -3.46 1.54 13.98
C VAL A 529 -4.23 0.53 14.83
N GLU A 530 -3.94 0.49 16.12
CA GLU A 530 -4.65 -0.28 17.13
C GLU A 530 -5.77 0.59 17.73
N VAL A 531 -7.01 0.37 17.30
CA VAL A 531 -8.16 1.23 17.62
C VAL A 531 -8.80 0.82 18.96
N GLY A 532 -8.06 0.97 20.05
CA GLY A 532 -8.50 0.55 21.39
C GLY A 532 -8.27 -0.94 21.68
N PHE A 533 -8.73 -1.39 22.84
CA PHE A 533 -8.57 -2.76 23.34
C PHE A 533 -9.89 -3.53 23.31
N ILE A 534 -9.97 -4.60 22.51
CA ILE A 534 -11.20 -5.40 22.30
C ILE A 534 -11.74 -6.06 23.57
N ASN A 535 -10.90 -6.17 24.60
CA ASN A 535 -11.22 -6.74 25.90
C ASN A 535 -11.21 -5.72 27.06
N HIS A 536 -11.26 -4.43 26.76
CA HIS A 536 -11.63 -3.36 27.70
C HIS A 536 -13.11 -2.98 27.48
N PRO A 537 -13.94 -2.78 28.53
CA PRO A 537 -15.38 -2.56 28.36
C PRO A 537 -15.74 -1.35 27.50
N ASP A 538 -15.12 -0.20 27.76
CA ASP A 538 -15.49 1.06 27.10
C ASP A 538 -15.00 1.12 25.66
N ASP A 539 -13.77 0.67 25.40
CA ASP A 539 -13.21 0.48 24.06
C ASP A 539 -14.08 -0.49 23.25
N ALA A 540 -14.51 -1.62 23.84
CA ALA A 540 -15.38 -2.60 23.18
C ALA A 540 -16.78 -2.05 22.84
N ALA A 541 -17.33 -1.14 23.66
CA ALA A 541 -18.56 -0.43 23.36
C ALA A 541 -18.36 0.60 22.22
N ASN A 542 -17.30 1.42 22.31
CA ASN A 542 -16.89 2.35 21.25
C ASN A 542 -16.68 1.65 19.90
N LEU A 543 -16.08 0.46 19.90
CA LEU A 543 -15.84 -0.35 18.70
C LEU A 543 -17.13 -0.80 18.00
N GLN A 544 -18.25 -0.91 18.71
CA GLN A 544 -19.56 -1.21 18.14
C GLN A 544 -20.28 0.05 17.63
N ASP A 545 -19.98 1.24 18.17
CA ASP A 545 -20.58 2.50 17.73
C ASP A 545 -20.06 2.94 16.36
N THR A 546 -20.97 3.04 15.39
CA THR A 546 -20.68 3.53 14.05
C THR A 546 -20.25 5.01 14.03
N SER A 547 -20.68 5.83 15.00
CA SER A 547 -20.23 7.23 15.12
C SER A 547 -18.76 7.30 15.53
N PHE A 548 -18.33 6.55 16.55
CA PHE A 548 -16.93 6.35 16.90
C PHE A 548 -16.10 5.83 15.71
N GLN A 549 -16.55 4.78 15.01
CA GLN A 549 -15.86 4.25 13.83
C GLN A 549 -15.68 5.33 12.74
N GLN A 550 -16.69 6.19 12.51
CA GLN A 550 -16.60 7.29 11.56
C GLN A 550 -15.63 8.39 12.04
N LYS A 551 -15.65 8.76 13.33
CA LYS A 551 -14.70 9.72 13.91
C LYS A 551 -13.26 9.24 13.73
N VAL A 552 -12.97 7.96 14.01
CA VAL A 552 -11.65 7.35 13.77
C VAL A 552 -11.28 7.45 12.28
N ALA A 553 -12.20 7.07 11.39
CA ALA A 553 -11.96 7.09 9.95
C ALA A 553 -11.63 8.49 9.39
N GLU A 554 -12.41 9.50 9.74
CA GLU A 554 -12.17 10.89 9.32
C GLU A 554 -10.87 11.44 9.92
N SER A 555 -10.50 11.00 11.12
CA SER A 555 -9.27 11.42 11.80
C SER A 555 -8.02 10.81 11.19
N ILE A 556 -8.06 9.52 10.80
CA ILE A 556 -7.02 8.89 9.98
C ILE A 556 -6.85 9.65 8.66
N VAL A 557 -7.94 10.05 8.01
CA VAL A 557 -7.91 10.86 6.79
C VAL A 557 -7.26 12.23 7.02
N ARG A 558 -7.54 12.92 8.13
CA ARG A 558 -6.85 14.17 8.49
C ARG A 558 -5.36 13.95 8.75
N GLY A 559 -4.97 12.88 9.44
CA GLY A 559 -3.57 12.56 9.69
C GLY A 559 -2.77 12.29 8.40
N VAL A 560 -3.31 11.49 7.49
CA VAL A 560 -2.65 11.26 6.19
C VAL A 560 -2.70 12.51 5.31
N LYS A 561 -3.76 13.34 5.40
CA LYS A 561 -3.80 14.65 4.72
C LYS A 561 -2.72 15.60 5.22
N LEU A 562 -2.55 15.71 6.54
CA LEU A 562 -1.51 16.49 7.18
C LEU A 562 -0.13 16.04 6.70
N TYR A 563 0.15 14.74 6.75
CA TYR A 563 1.39 14.15 6.25
C TYR A 563 1.67 14.56 4.79
N VAL A 564 0.68 14.46 3.91
CA VAL A 564 0.81 14.77 2.48
C VAL A 564 0.96 16.27 2.23
N GLU A 565 0.02 17.09 2.70
CA GLU A 565 -0.12 18.50 2.34
C GLU A 565 0.73 19.45 3.22
N GLY A 566 1.17 18.98 4.39
CA GLY A 566 1.66 19.82 5.48
C GLY A 566 0.53 20.53 6.22
N SER A 567 0.84 21.16 7.35
CA SER A 567 -0.06 22.16 7.94
C SER A 567 -0.14 23.40 7.04
N LYS A 568 -1.32 24.01 6.97
CA LYS A 568 -1.59 25.30 6.30
C LYS A 568 -2.20 26.26 7.30
#